data_AF-M7W5R5-F1
#
_entry.id   AF-M7W5R5-F1
#
_cell.length_a   1.000
_cell.length_b   1.000
_cell.length_c   1.000
_cell.angle_alpha   90.00
_cell.angle_beta   90.00
_cell.angle_gamma   90.00
#
_symmetry.space_group_name_H-M   'P 1'
#
loop_
_entity.id
_entity.type
_entity.pdbx_description
1 polymer ?
#
loop_
_entity_poly.entity_id
_entity_poly.type
_entity_poly.pdbx_seq_one_letter_code
_entity_poly.pdbx_strand_id
1 'polypeptide(L)'
;MDKIPHTFKDCTQPVENKKCVYCNKEIKKKQKAVYCTVCNIYLHEKKCIDKFRKEPTSCKRPIKVEVEMPPEEVVQQKFAIVAKEMKIDNPELITIPNQWKLVQEYEKKQKKDIRIQLNAQKTGNWRNAITDPKYLADLLKTRDDMDLLNEMVVVFRSSSVSFIKTFVSVGGLANLMAIYKKKIEAENSNTAIDEERKCCEVLRYVFAEEDATVALIEIDGGVELLLKGMNSKRITPDNQLDILLEITLTSSMVEHPSQEGLYLGGDVCVMNAFSNLVSEGVDMKKFLSFFSLFSKSKSEKFKHASLVLINNLIDQPELEHRMDVRNSFIEIGLVNELENMKNTEWMKIDKIKDSINDFFDSWEEDKKEVESRFDDLKQVVDFESTKSLNNYVTEQMDKFECNDILTNVHKEILFFAKVKDDNLLLIKKIVILTGIIRQISLQVTKNNNEKSNKKKIESGDNEEERIKIDEVFDRMKLDWEKVTVDQSILEDLNKKKQDLKNSKEQLQITLEKIKTIEKEVSSIDQENSEVNKELNDKKEKIQQIDTESKKINDEIEEVKKKIEQTKKELASKPKGVSVSGT
;
A
#
# COMPACT_ATOMS: atom_id res chain seq x y z
N MET A 1 -45.34 3.50 52.45
CA MET A 1 -44.39 4.62 52.64
C MET A 1 -43.65 4.39 53.94
N ASP A 2 -42.36 4.03 53.86
CA ASP A 2 -41.58 3.76 55.06
C ASP A 2 -41.22 5.08 55.74
N LYS A 3 -41.72 5.25 56.97
CA LYS A 3 -41.39 6.38 57.85
C LYS A 3 -40.09 6.02 58.56
N ILE A 4 -39.03 6.78 58.31
CA ILE A 4 -37.74 6.60 59.00
C ILE A 4 -37.43 7.80 59.89
N PRO A 5 -36.70 7.61 61.01
CA PRO A 5 -36.27 8.71 61.87
C PRO A 5 -35.38 9.69 61.11
N HIS A 6 -35.42 10.97 61.50
CA HIS A 6 -34.52 11.99 60.94
C HIS A 6 -33.07 11.74 61.33
N THR A 7 -32.18 11.70 60.35
CA THR A 7 -30.72 11.72 60.55
C THR A 7 -30.20 13.10 60.22
N PHE A 8 -29.57 13.78 61.19
CA PHE A 8 -29.05 15.15 61.03
C PHE A 8 -27.53 15.17 60.94
N LYS A 9 -26.98 16.02 60.07
CA LYS A 9 -25.54 16.32 59.97
C LYS A 9 -25.29 17.82 60.05
N ASP A 10 -24.12 18.19 60.51
CA ASP A 10 -23.68 19.59 60.55
C ASP A 10 -23.47 20.13 59.12
N CYS A 11 -23.87 21.38 58.91
CA CYS A 11 -23.58 22.08 57.67
C CYS A 11 -22.12 22.54 57.69
N THR A 12 -21.28 21.97 56.82
CA THR A 12 -19.87 22.34 56.68
C THR A 12 -19.64 23.64 55.90
N GLN A 13 -20.66 24.14 55.21
CA GLN A 13 -20.65 25.41 54.48
C GLN A 13 -21.72 26.38 55.03
N PRO A 14 -21.53 27.71 54.93
CA PRO A 14 -22.50 28.70 55.38
C PRO A 14 -23.85 28.50 54.67
N VAL A 15 -24.91 28.30 55.44
CA VAL A 15 -26.27 28.13 54.91
C VAL A 15 -26.89 29.51 54.75
N GLU A 16 -26.88 30.07 53.53
CA GLU A 16 -27.56 31.33 53.22
C GLU A 16 -29.02 31.08 52.76
N ASN A 17 -29.93 31.96 53.18
CA ASN A 17 -31.35 32.01 52.76
C ASN A 17 -32.19 30.75 53.03
N LYS A 18 -31.81 29.91 54.00
CA LYS A 18 -32.64 28.77 54.45
C LYS A 18 -33.36 29.11 55.76
N LYS A 19 -34.63 28.74 55.86
CA LYS A 19 -35.43 28.89 57.08
C LYS A 19 -35.28 27.65 57.96
N CYS A 20 -35.13 27.87 59.27
CA CYS A 20 -35.20 26.80 60.25
C CYS A 20 -36.63 26.26 60.32
N VAL A 21 -36.81 24.96 60.09
CA VAL A 21 -38.15 24.34 60.06
C VAL A 21 -38.87 24.41 61.41
N TYR A 22 -38.14 24.42 62.52
CA TYR A 22 -38.74 24.47 63.85
C TYR A 22 -39.24 25.87 64.24
N CYS A 23 -38.45 26.93 64.02
CA CYS A 23 -38.80 28.28 64.46
C CYS A 23 -39.22 29.23 63.33
N ASN A 24 -39.19 28.75 62.08
CA ASN A 24 -39.49 29.47 60.85
C ASN A 24 -38.65 30.75 60.61
N LYS A 25 -37.58 30.96 61.41
CA LYS A 25 -36.63 32.06 61.25
C LYS A 25 -35.52 31.68 60.28
N GLU A 26 -35.04 32.68 59.55
CA GLU A 26 -33.92 32.53 58.64
C GLU A 26 -32.62 32.20 59.40
N ILE A 27 -31.84 31.27 58.85
CA ILE A 27 -30.53 30.89 59.36
C ILE A 27 -29.52 31.89 58.79
N LYS A 28 -28.93 32.72 59.65
CA LYS A 28 -27.95 33.72 59.23
C LYS A 28 -26.59 33.06 58.94
N LYS A 29 -25.79 33.66 58.04
CA LYS A 29 -24.46 33.18 57.60
C LYS A 29 -23.49 32.78 58.73
N LYS A 30 -23.58 33.39 59.91
CA LYS A 30 -22.74 33.11 61.09
C LYS A 30 -23.32 32.07 62.06
N GLN A 31 -24.54 31.58 61.82
CA GLN A 31 -25.20 30.63 62.70
C GLN A 31 -24.90 29.20 62.26
N LYS A 32 -24.53 28.35 63.22
CA LYS A 32 -24.38 26.91 62.97
C LYS A 32 -25.75 26.27 62.76
N ALA A 33 -25.83 25.44 61.74
CA ALA A 33 -27.05 24.76 61.34
C ALA A 33 -26.77 23.28 61.04
N VAL A 34 -27.81 22.49 61.24
CA VAL A 34 -27.84 21.06 60.94
C VAL A 34 -28.92 20.83 59.90
N TYR A 35 -28.70 19.87 59.01
CA TYR A 35 -29.67 19.49 58.00
C TYR A 35 -29.96 18.00 58.08
N CYS A 36 -31.19 17.61 57.75
CA CYS A 36 -31.54 16.22 57.66
C CYS A 36 -31.02 15.63 56.35
N THR A 37 -30.21 14.57 56.41
CA THR A 37 -29.64 13.92 55.22
C THR A 37 -30.66 13.17 54.37
N VAL A 38 -31.89 13.02 54.87
CA VAL A 38 -32.97 12.30 54.19
C VAL A 38 -33.93 13.26 53.47
N CYS A 39 -34.40 14.31 54.15
CA CYS A 39 -35.43 15.22 53.61
C CYS A 39 -34.96 16.67 53.43
N ASN A 40 -33.66 16.95 53.63
CA ASN A 40 -33.04 18.27 53.42
C ASN A 40 -33.71 19.45 54.17
N ILE A 41 -34.36 19.18 55.29
CA ILE A 41 -34.82 20.22 56.22
C ILE A 41 -33.65 20.78 57.03
N TYR A 42 -33.68 22.07 57.35
CA TYR A 42 -32.63 22.76 58.11
C TYR A 42 -33.11 23.19 59.50
N LEU A 43 -32.24 23.07 60.50
CA LEU A 43 -32.49 23.47 61.88
C LEU A 43 -31.28 24.20 62.47
N HIS A 44 -31.50 25.07 63.45
CA HIS A 44 -30.39 25.59 64.27
C HIS A 44 -29.83 24.47 65.17
N GLU A 45 -28.50 24.33 65.21
CA GLU A 45 -27.74 23.23 65.86
C GLU A 45 -27.97 23.06 67.37
N LYS A 46 -28.61 24.03 68.05
CA LYS A 46 -28.86 23.97 69.51
C LYS A 46 -30.34 23.85 69.85
N LYS A 47 -30.97 25.00 70.17
CA LYS A 47 -32.33 25.04 70.74
C LYS A 47 -33.41 24.46 69.82
N CYS A 48 -33.18 24.43 68.52
CA CYS A 48 -34.17 23.99 67.54
C CYS A 48 -34.07 22.49 67.28
N ILE A 49 -32.87 21.91 67.12
CA ILE A 49 -32.72 20.46 66.94
C ILE A 49 -33.13 19.66 68.20
N ASP A 50 -32.78 20.13 69.40
CA ASP A 50 -33.12 19.42 70.63
C ASP A 50 -34.63 19.41 70.90
N LYS A 51 -35.32 20.49 70.51
CA LYS A 51 -36.79 20.55 70.58
C LYS A 51 -37.45 19.72 69.48
N PHE A 52 -36.92 19.79 68.26
CA PHE A 52 -37.42 19.00 67.14
C PHE A 52 -37.31 17.49 67.39
N ARG A 53 -36.25 17.03 68.09
CA ARG A 53 -36.08 15.61 68.46
C ARG A 53 -37.09 15.11 69.51
N LYS A 54 -37.71 15.99 70.29
CA LYS A 54 -38.71 15.62 71.31
C LYS A 54 -40.10 15.40 70.72
N GLU A 55 -40.36 15.92 69.53
CA GLU A 55 -41.61 15.71 68.80
C GLU A 55 -41.39 14.60 67.75
N PRO A 56 -42.09 13.46 67.83
CA PRO A 56 -41.86 12.34 66.92
C PRO A 56 -42.30 12.72 65.50
N THR A 57 -41.34 13.18 64.71
CA THR A 57 -41.48 13.41 63.27
C THR A 57 -40.66 12.39 62.51
N SER A 58 -41.18 11.94 61.37
CA SER A 58 -40.52 10.95 60.52
C SER A 58 -40.23 11.56 59.15
N CYS A 59 -39.07 11.27 58.59
CA CYS A 59 -38.79 11.56 57.19
C CYS A 59 -39.70 10.73 56.29
N LYS A 60 -40.15 11.34 55.20
CA LYS A 60 -40.50 10.59 54.00
C LYS A 60 -39.20 10.43 53.20
N ARG A 61 -38.81 9.18 52.88
CA ARG A 61 -37.73 8.93 51.92
C ARG A 61 -38.03 9.74 50.65
N PRO A 62 -37.08 10.47 50.06
CA PRO A 62 -37.19 10.83 48.66
C PRO A 62 -37.42 9.51 47.92
N ILE A 63 -38.52 9.39 47.19
CA ILE A 63 -38.69 8.28 46.27
C ILE A 63 -37.52 8.42 45.32
N LYS A 64 -36.55 7.49 45.40
CA LYS A 64 -35.64 7.24 44.30
C LYS A 64 -36.60 6.82 43.21
N VAL A 65 -36.94 7.74 42.31
CA VAL A 65 -37.72 7.38 41.13
C VAL A 65 -36.80 6.45 40.38
N GLU A 66 -36.94 5.14 40.63
CA GLU A 66 -36.44 4.14 39.72
C GLU A 66 -37.15 4.48 38.43
N VAL A 67 -36.41 5.06 37.50
CA VAL A 67 -36.91 5.29 36.16
C VAL A 67 -37.18 3.90 35.64
N GLU A 68 -38.46 3.52 35.68
CA GLU A 68 -38.93 2.21 35.29
C GLU A 68 -38.37 1.92 33.90
N MET A 69 -37.76 0.75 33.74
CA MET A 69 -37.15 0.38 32.46
C MET A 69 -38.27 0.34 31.42
N PRO A 70 -38.15 1.08 30.30
CA PRO A 70 -39.10 0.98 29.22
C PRO A 70 -39.20 -0.45 28.70
N PRO A 71 -40.24 -0.79 27.93
CA PRO A 71 -40.31 -2.07 27.21
C PRO A 71 -39.02 -2.35 26.45
N GLU A 72 -38.62 -3.61 26.35
CA GLU A 72 -37.35 -4.04 25.77
C GLU A 72 -37.12 -3.47 24.37
N GLU A 73 -38.16 -3.47 23.53
CA GLU A 73 -38.13 -2.90 22.18
C GLU A 73 -37.75 -1.41 22.18
N VAL A 74 -38.26 -0.63 23.14
CA VAL A 74 -37.97 0.80 23.28
C VAL A 74 -36.53 1.01 23.76
N VAL A 75 -36.05 0.17 24.68
CA VAL A 75 -34.65 0.21 25.15
C VAL A 75 -33.71 -0.08 23.99
N GLN A 76 -33.97 -1.12 23.21
CA GLN A 76 -33.15 -1.52 22.07
C GLN A 76 -33.14 -0.45 20.98
N GLN A 77 -34.29 0.13 20.63
CA GLN A 77 -34.36 1.24 19.67
C GLN A 77 -33.55 2.46 20.12
N LYS A 78 -33.65 2.85 21.39
CA LYS A 78 -32.86 3.96 21.94
C LYS A 78 -31.37 3.63 22.03
N PHE A 79 -31.03 2.38 22.34
CA PHE A 79 -29.65 1.92 22.41
C PHE A 79 -29.02 1.84 21.03
N ALA A 80 -29.77 1.54 19.98
CA ALA A 80 -29.27 1.54 18.60
C ALA A 80 -28.68 2.91 18.20
N ILE A 81 -29.25 4.00 18.68
CA ILE A 81 -28.69 5.36 18.50
C ILE A 81 -27.31 5.44 19.16
N VAL A 82 -27.19 5.01 20.42
CA VAL A 82 -25.92 5.03 21.16
C VAL A 82 -24.89 4.10 20.51
N ALA A 83 -25.31 2.92 20.05
CA ALA A 83 -24.45 1.94 19.41
C ALA A 83 -23.85 2.50 18.12
N LYS A 84 -24.67 3.10 17.24
CA LYS A 84 -24.19 3.77 16.03
C LYS A 84 -23.23 4.92 16.36
N GLU A 85 -23.58 5.72 17.36
CA GLU A 85 -22.85 6.93 17.75
C GLU A 85 -21.50 6.64 18.44
N MET A 86 -21.32 5.42 18.95
CA MET A 86 -20.09 4.96 19.61
C MET A 86 -19.39 3.83 18.84
N LYS A 87 -19.79 3.55 17.59
CA LYS A 87 -19.25 2.47 16.73
C LYS A 87 -19.25 1.08 17.39
N ILE A 88 -20.40 0.68 17.93
CA ILE A 88 -20.63 -0.65 18.50
C ILE A 88 -21.33 -1.52 17.46
N ASP A 89 -20.56 -2.39 16.80
CA ASP A 89 -21.06 -3.23 15.70
C ASP A 89 -21.97 -4.38 16.17
N ASN A 90 -21.76 -4.89 17.39
CA ASN A 90 -22.47 -6.06 17.93
C ASN A 90 -23.21 -5.69 19.23
N PRO A 91 -24.30 -4.91 19.16
CA PRO A 91 -25.05 -4.46 20.34
C PRO A 91 -25.73 -5.62 21.10
N GLU A 92 -25.91 -6.78 20.47
CA GLU A 92 -26.54 -7.97 21.04
C GLU A 92 -25.72 -8.58 22.19
N LEU A 93 -24.42 -8.30 22.22
CA LEU A 93 -23.51 -8.74 23.29
C LEU A 93 -23.75 -8.01 24.62
N ILE A 94 -24.53 -6.92 24.60
CA ILE A 94 -24.83 -6.10 25.78
C ILE A 94 -26.25 -6.43 26.25
N THR A 95 -26.38 -6.87 27.50
CA THR A 95 -27.68 -7.21 28.07
C THR A 95 -28.63 -6.01 28.12
N ILE A 96 -29.92 -6.22 27.90
CA ILE A 96 -30.95 -5.16 27.87
C ILE A 96 -30.90 -4.22 29.09
N PRO A 97 -30.74 -4.71 30.35
CA PRO A 97 -30.61 -3.82 31.50
C PRO A 97 -29.36 -2.92 31.45
N ASN A 98 -28.27 -3.39 30.85
CA ASN A 98 -27.06 -2.61 30.67
C ASN A 98 -27.18 -1.63 29.51
N GLN A 99 -27.85 -2.00 28.41
CA GLN A 99 -28.19 -1.08 27.33
C GLN A 99 -28.97 0.12 27.86
N TRP A 100 -29.98 -0.09 28.72
CA TRP A 100 -30.74 1.00 29.32
C TRP A 100 -29.89 1.92 30.21
N LYS A 101 -28.98 1.35 31.02
CA LYS A 101 -28.02 2.15 31.81
C LYS A 101 -27.13 3.00 30.91
N LEU A 102 -26.65 2.45 29.80
CA LEU A 102 -25.80 3.17 28.84
C LEU A 102 -26.57 4.30 28.15
N VAL A 103 -27.82 4.08 27.76
CA VAL A 103 -28.71 5.15 27.23
C VAL A 103 -28.84 6.29 28.24
N GLN A 104 -29.12 5.97 29.51
CA GLN A 104 -29.24 6.97 30.56
C GLN A 104 -27.93 7.74 30.80
N GLU A 105 -26.78 7.07 30.79
CA GLU A 105 -25.48 7.75 30.95
C GLU A 105 -25.12 8.60 29.72
N TYR A 106 -25.46 8.15 28.51
CA TYR A 106 -25.29 8.92 27.28
C TYR A 106 -26.09 10.23 27.32
N GLU A 107 -27.38 10.17 27.65
CA GLU A 107 -28.23 11.38 27.79
C GLU A 107 -27.73 12.30 28.92
N LYS A 108 -27.25 11.74 30.03
CA LYS A 108 -26.66 12.52 31.13
C LYS A 108 -25.36 13.20 30.68
N LYS A 109 -24.52 12.51 29.91
CA LYS A 109 -23.26 13.07 29.39
C LYS A 109 -23.54 14.24 28.45
N GLN A 110 -24.45 14.10 27.49
CA GLN A 110 -24.84 15.21 26.61
C GLN A 110 -25.27 16.46 27.39
N LYS A 111 -26.11 16.29 28.43
CA LYS A 111 -26.54 17.40 29.30
C LYS A 111 -25.39 18.00 30.12
N LYS A 112 -24.42 17.19 30.54
CA LYS A 112 -23.22 17.67 31.24
C LYS A 112 -22.32 18.47 30.30
N ASP A 113 -22.08 17.97 29.10
CA ASP A 113 -21.20 18.59 28.11
C ASP A 113 -21.69 20.01 27.76
N ILE A 114 -23.01 20.18 27.49
CA ILE A 114 -23.61 21.51 27.24
C ILE A 114 -23.37 22.48 28.40
N ARG A 115 -23.54 22.02 29.65
CA ARG A 115 -23.30 22.87 30.84
C ARG A 115 -21.82 23.22 31.01
N ILE A 116 -20.93 22.28 30.71
CA ILE A 116 -19.49 22.47 30.80
C ILE A 116 -19.03 23.49 29.75
N GLN A 117 -19.49 23.37 28.50
CA GLN A 117 -19.19 24.30 27.41
C GLN A 117 -19.61 25.74 27.75
N LEU A 118 -20.87 25.94 28.19
CA LEU A 118 -21.40 27.26 28.55
C LEU A 118 -20.66 27.91 29.74
N ASN A 119 -20.16 27.11 30.67
CA ASN A 119 -19.38 27.59 31.81
C ASN A 119 -17.90 27.81 31.46
N ALA A 120 -17.33 26.98 30.59
CA ALA A 120 -15.94 27.07 30.16
C ALA A 120 -15.67 28.37 29.39
N GLN A 121 -16.62 28.81 28.56
CA GLN A 121 -16.55 30.11 27.88
C GLN A 121 -16.43 31.29 28.85
N LYS A 122 -17.00 31.18 30.06
CA LYS A 122 -16.93 32.23 31.10
C LYS A 122 -15.70 32.11 32.00
N THR A 123 -15.20 30.90 32.19
CA THR A 123 -14.11 30.60 33.13
C THR A 123 -12.72 30.55 32.47
N GLY A 124 -12.65 30.57 31.13
CA GLY A 124 -11.39 30.54 30.38
C GLY A 124 -10.72 29.17 30.33
N ASN A 125 -11.39 28.10 30.79
CA ASN A 125 -10.84 26.74 30.69
C ASN A 125 -11.08 26.14 29.31
N TRP A 126 -10.14 26.41 28.39
CA TRP A 126 -10.22 25.97 27.00
C TRP A 126 -10.31 24.44 26.83
N ARG A 127 -9.71 23.63 27.72
CA ARG A 127 -9.75 22.15 27.65
C ARG A 127 -11.18 21.62 27.68
N ASN A 128 -12.03 22.26 28.48
CA ASN A 128 -13.44 21.94 28.56
C ASN A 128 -14.24 22.53 27.39
N ALA A 129 -13.84 23.70 26.90
CA ALA A 129 -14.51 24.38 25.79
C ALA A 129 -14.36 23.62 24.45
N ILE A 130 -13.23 22.94 24.22
CA ILE A 130 -13.01 22.15 22.99
C ILE A 130 -13.84 20.86 22.91
N THR A 131 -14.62 20.54 23.94
CA THR A 131 -15.68 19.52 23.84
C THR A 131 -16.86 19.99 23.00
N ASP A 132 -16.90 21.26 22.58
CA ASP A 132 -17.70 21.75 21.46
C ASP A 132 -16.88 21.65 20.16
N PRO A 133 -17.30 20.86 19.16
CA PRO A 133 -16.55 20.66 17.93
C PRO A 133 -16.38 21.94 17.12
N LYS A 134 -17.32 22.89 17.19
CA LYS A 134 -17.22 24.16 16.47
C LYS A 134 -16.16 25.06 17.08
N TYR A 135 -16.15 25.13 18.41
CA TYR A 135 -15.13 25.87 19.15
C TYR A 135 -13.73 25.30 18.89
N LEU A 136 -13.59 23.96 18.87
CA LEU A 136 -12.31 23.32 18.54
C LEU A 136 -11.84 23.68 17.12
N ALA A 137 -12.73 23.59 16.12
CA ALA A 137 -12.39 23.94 14.74
C ALA A 137 -11.90 25.39 14.59
N ASP A 138 -12.53 26.34 15.29
CA ASP A 138 -12.10 27.75 15.27
C ASP A 138 -10.81 27.99 16.05
N LEU A 139 -10.60 27.29 17.16
CA LEU A 139 -9.40 27.43 17.97
C LEU A 139 -8.13 27.06 17.18
N LEU A 140 -8.19 26.06 16.31
CA LEU A 140 -7.06 25.61 15.47
C LEU A 140 -6.53 26.69 14.51
N LYS A 141 -7.35 27.70 14.17
CA LYS A 141 -6.89 28.85 13.36
C LYS A 141 -5.86 29.71 14.10
N THR A 142 -5.82 29.62 15.42
CA THR A 142 -5.02 30.50 16.29
C THR A 142 -4.02 29.77 17.17
N ARG A 143 -4.12 28.44 17.30
CA ARG A 143 -3.36 27.67 18.28
C ARG A 143 -2.97 26.29 17.76
N ASP A 144 -1.70 25.91 17.92
CA ASP A 144 -1.09 24.68 17.37
C ASP A 144 0.00 24.06 18.26
N ASP A 145 -0.06 24.30 19.57
CA ASP A 145 0.87 23.75 20.56
C ASP A 145 0.56 22.31 21.01
N MET A 146 1.58 21.65 21.58
CA MET A 146 1.50 20.28 22.10
C MET A 146 0.39 20.07 23.14
N ASP A 147 0.10 21.07 23.96
CA ASP A 147 -0.95 20.98 24.98
C ASP A 147 -2.32 20.80 24.32
N LEU A 148 -2.60 21.55 23.25
CA LEU A 148 -3.82 21.40 22.47
C LEU A 148 -3.85 20.05 21.74
N LEU A 149 -2.75 19.64 21.08
CA LEU A 149 -2.69 18.35 20.36
C LEU A 149 -2.92 17.16 21.29
N ASN A 150 -2.34 17.17 22.50
CA ASN A 150 -2.56 16.12 23.50
C ASN A 150 -4.01 16.03 23.94
N GLU A 151 -4.69 17.17 24.14
CA GLU A 151 -6.11 17.18 24.49
C GLU A 151 -6.98 16.72 23.31
N MET A 152 -6.63 17.09 22.07
CA MET A 152 -7.31 16.62 20.86
C MET A 152 -7.25 15.10 20.70
N VAL A 153 -6.11 14.47 21.01
CA VAL A 153 -6.01 13.00 21.03
C VAL A 153 -7.06 12.39 21.95
N VAL A 154 -7.25 12.95 23.16
CA VAL A 154 -8.26 12.46 24.11
C VAL A 154 -9.67 12.69 23.58
N VAL A 155 -9.94 13.90 23.06
CA VAL A 155 -11.25 14.28 22.53
C VAL A 155 -11.62 13.40 21.35
N PHE A 156 -10.85 13.36 20.26
CA PHE A 156 -11.24 12.60 19.06
C PHE A 156 -11.34 11.09 19.32
N ARG A 157 -10.43 10.51 20.11
CA ARG A 157 -10.48 9.07 20.42
C ARG A 157 -11.71 8.64 21.22
N SER A 158 -12.24 9.53 22.06
CA SER A 158 -13.33 9.20 23.01
C SER A 158 -14.66 9.91 22.72
N SER A 159 -14.66 10.82 21.75
CA SER A 159 -15.85 11.50 21.27
C SER A 159 -16.75 10.57 20.48
N SER A 160 -17.97 11.02 20.27
CA SER A 160 -18.94 10.29 19.48
C SER A 160 -18.82 10.63 17.99
N VAL A 161 -19.40 9.80 17.13
CA VAL A 161 -19.39 9.99 15.66
C VAL A 161 -19.87 11.40 15.26
N SER A 162 -20.99 11.87 15.82
CA SER A 162 -21.54 13.20 15.49
C SER A 162 -20.64 14.36 15.91
N PHE A 163 -19.78 14.19 16.91
CA PHE A 163 -18.78 15.20 17.26
C PHE A 163 -17.79 15.41 16.10
N ILE A 164 -17.26 14.31 15.54
CA ILE A 164 -16.30 14.35 14.43
C ILE A 164 -16.99 14.88 13.17
N LYS A 165 -18.18 14.37 12.82
CA LYS A 165 -18.97 14.90 11.69
C LYS A 165 -19.19 16.41 11.80
N THR A 166 -19.56 16.90 12.99
CA THR A 166 -19.76 18.35 13.20
C THR A 166 -18.44 19.11 13.04
N PHE A 167 -17.33 18.62 13.62
CA PHE A 167 -16.00 19.23 13.50
C PHE A 167 -15.55 19.34 12.04
N VAL A 168 -15.73 18.28 11.25
CA VAL A 168 -15.40 18.26 9.82
C VAL A 168 -16.29 19.21 9.03
N SER A 169 -17.61 19.18 9.25
CA SER A 169 -18.59 20.00 8.52
C SER A 169 -18.39 21.53 8.65
N VAL A 170 -17.67 21.98 9.68
CA VAL A 170 -17.35 23.39 9.90
C VAL A 170 -15.90 23.75 9.51
N GLY A 171 -15.23 22.88 8.74
CA GLY A 171 -13.88 23.11 8.23
C GLY A 171 -12.75 22.75 9.19
N GLY A 172 -13.03 21.98 10.25
CA GLY A 172 -12.03 21.59 11.25
C GLY A 172 -10.86 20.79 10.67
N LEU A 173 -11.12 19.89 9.71
CA LEU A 173 -10.07 19.10 9.06
C LEU A 173 -9.08 19.97 8.29
N ALA A 174 -9.55 20.95 7.51
CA ALA A 174 -8.68 21.87 6.78
C ALA A 174 -7.76 22.67 7.71
N ASN A 175 -8.29 23.13 8.86
CA ASN A 175 -7.48 23.82 9.87
C ASN A 175 -6.43 22.90 10.50
N LEU A 176 -6.78 21.64 10.77
CA LEU A 176 -5.83 20.64 11.27
C LEU A 176 -4.75 20.28 10.23
N MET A 177 -5.12 20.15 8.95
CA MET A 177 -4.16 19.91 7.85
C MET A 177 -3.19 21.08 7.69
N ALA A 178 -3.65 22.33 7.87
CA ALA A 178 -2.77 23.49 7.88
C ALA A 178 -1.75 23.46 9.03
N ILE A 179 -2.14 22.98 10.21
CA ILE A 179 -1.21 22.73 11.32
C ILE A 179 -0.24 21.60 10.96
N TYR A 180 -0.74 20.49 10.43
CA TYR A 180 0.09 19.35 10.06
C TYR A 180 1.17 19.75 9.05
N LYS A 181 0.83 20.58 8.05
CA LYS A 181 1.80 21.16 7.10
C LYS A 181 2.92 21.91 7.81
N LYS A 182 2.58 22.81 8.73
CA LYS A 182 3.59 23.53 9.53
C LYS A 182 4.48 22.57 10.33
N LYS A 183 3.93 21.48 10.86
CA LYS A 183 4.71 20.50 11.63
C LYS A 183 5.64 19.66 10.76
N ILE A 184 5.23 19.27 9.54
CA ILE A 184 6.08 18.58 8.56
C ILE A 184 7.23 19.46 8.07
N GLU A 185 6.99 20.77 7.92
CA GLU A 185 7.98 21.73 7.41
C GLU A 185 8.84 22.38 8.50
N ALA A 186 8.53 22.13 9.78
CA ALA A 186 9.27 22.69 10.92
C ALA A 186 10.75 22.26 10.94
N GLU A 187 11.62 23.16 11.42
CA GLU A 187 13.03 22.86 11.62
C GLU A 187 13.24 21.67 12.58
N ASN A 188 14.26 20.87 12.29
CA ASN A 188 14.56 19.66 13.05
C ASN A 188 14.85 19.98 14.52
N SER A 189 13.98 19.48 15.40
CA SER A 189 14.15 19.52 16.85
C SER A 189 13.45 18.31 17.47
N ASN A 190 13.78 17.98 18.73
CA ASN A 190 13.10 16.89 19.44
C ASN A 190 11.60 17.14 19.57
N THR A 191 11.20 18.39 19.83
CA THR A 191 9.78 18.77 19.92
C THR A 191 9.08 18.67 18.57
N ALA A 192 9.77 18.99 17.46
CA ALA A 192 9.20 18.86 16.12
C ALA A 192 8.85 17.41 15.76
N ILE A 193 9.62 16.42 16.23
CA ILE A 193 9.30 15.00 16.05
C ILE A 193 7.99 14.65 16.78
N ASP A 194 7.89 15.03 18.06
CA ASP A 194 6.73 14.70 18.89
C ASP A 194 5.45 15.42 18.41
N GLU A 195 5.56 16.68 18.00
CA GLU A 195 4.46 17.48 17.45
C GLU A 195 3.91 16.90 16.15
N GLU A 196 4.78 16.49 15.23
CA GLU A 196 4.36 15.85 13.99
C GLU A 196 3.68 14.51 14.24
N ARG A 197 4.24 13.68 15.13
CA ARG A 197 3.63 12.40 15.52
C ARG A 197 2.27 12.59 16.18
N LYS A 198 2.10 13.62 17.00
CA LYS A 198 0.80 13.96 17.59
C LYS A 198 -0.21 14.40 16.55
N CYS A 199 0.21 15.14 15.52
CA CYS A 199 -0.68 15.44 14.39
C CYS A 199 -1.14 14.16 13.68
N CYS A 200 -0.24 13.21 13.41
CA CYS A 200 -0.61 11.92 12.82
C CYS A 200 -1.59 11.15 13.72
N GLU A 201 -1.37 11.13 15.04
CA GLU A 201 -2.26 10.46 15.99
C GLU A 201 -3.65 11.11 16.03
N VAL A 202 -3.75 12.43 15.98
CA VAL A 202 -5.04 13.14 15.91
C VAL A 202 -5.73 12.87 14.58
N LEU A 203 -5.03 13.01 13.44
CA LEU A 203 -5.59 12.77 12.10
C LEU A 203 -6.15 11.35 11.98
N ARG A 204 -5.44 10.35 12.50
CA ARG A 204 -5.91 8.96 12.55
C ARG A 204 -7.31 8.81 13.17
N TYR A 205 -7.62 9.57 14.23
CA TYR A 205 -8.94 9.50 14.86
C TYR A 205 -10.00 10.28 14.08
N VAL A 206 -9.64 11.38 13.42
CA VAL A 206 -10.55 12.14 12.55
C VAL A 206 -10.92 11.32 11.32
N PHE A 207 -9.93 10.68 10.68
CA PHE A 207 -10.09 9.79 9.52
C PHE A 207 -10.78 8.46 9.82
N ALA A 208 -11.10 8.17 11.09
CA ALA A 208 -12.01 7.08 11.39
C ALA A 208 -13.45 7.37 10.89
N GLU A 209 -13.77 8.61 10.50
CA GLU A 209 -15.08 9.07 10.05
C GLU A 209 -15.12 9.36 8.54
N GLU A 210 -16.09 8.80 7.83
CA GLU A 210 -16.18 8.90 6.36
C GLU A 210 -16.28 10.34 5.84
N ASP A 211 -17.01 11.22 6.56
CA ASP A 211 -17.15 12.64 6.21
C ASP A 211 -15.77 13.34 6.18
N ALA A 212 -14.78 12.84 6.95
CA ALA A 212 -13.42 13.37 6.93
C ALA A 212 -12.68 13.03 5.63
N THR A 213 -12.83 11.82 5.11
CA THR A 213 -12.25 11.42 3.81
C THR A 213 -12.91 12.16 2.66
N VAL A 214 -14.23 12.40 2.73
CA VAL A 214 -14.94 13.29 1.77
C VAL A 214 -14.33 14.69 1.80
N ALA A 215 -14.20 15.29 2.99
CA ALA A 215 -13.60 16.61 3.13
C ALA A 215 -12.11 16.64 2.71
N LEU A 216 -11.37 15.54 2.87
CA LEU A 216 -9.97 15.43 2.44
C LEU A 216 -9.82 15.58 0.92
N ILE A 217 -10.72 14.96 0.14
CA ILE A 217 -10.72 15.05 -1.33
C ILE A 217 -10.94 16.50 -1.78
N GLU A 218 -11.79 17.24 -1.06
CA GLU A 218 -12.12 18.63 -1.37
C GLU A 218 -11.05 19.64 -0.91
N ILE A 219 -10.10 19.23 -0.08
CA ILE A 219 -8.98 20.09 0.36
C ILE A 219 -7.88 20.06 -0.70
N ASP A 220 -7.65 21.22 -1.32
CA ASP A 220 -6.55 21.41 -2.28
C ASP A 220 -5.18 21.07 -1.65
N GLY A 221 -4.45 20.16 -2.29
CA GLY A 221 -3.16 19.65 -1.79
C GLY A 221 -3.26 18.74 -0.55
N GLY A 222 -4.46 18.31 -0.15
CA GLY A 222 -4.68 17.51 1.06
C GLY A 222 -4.00 16.14 1.00
N VAL A 223 -4.22 15.39 -0.08
CA VAL A 223 -3.61 14.06 -0.29
C VAL A 223 -2.11 14.18 -0.54
N GLU A 224 -1.67 15.21 -1.27
CA GLU A 224 -0.25 15.53 -1.48
C GLU A 224 0.46 15.75 -0.14
N LEU A 225 -0.19 16.45 0.79
CA LEU A 225 0.35 16.67 2.12
C LEU A 225 0.47 15.37 2.91
N LEU A 226 -0.52 14.47 2.82
CA LEU A 226 -0.45 13.14 3.42
C LEU A 226 0.71 12.32 2.82
N LEU A 227 0.90 12.34 1.50
CA LEU A 227 2.01 11.65 0.85
C LEU A 227 3.37 12.21 1.28
N LYS A 228 3.51 13.55 1.39
CA LYS A 228 4.71 14.20 1.94
C LYS A 228 4.95 13.78 3.38
N GLY A 229 3.90 13.77 4.20
CA GLY A 229 3.92 13.33 5.60
C GLY A 229 4.34 11.87 5.76
N MET A 230 3.83 10.97 4.93
CA MET A 230 4.17 9.54 4.92
C MET A 230 5.67 9.31 4.67
N ASN A 231 6.31 10.16 3.87
CA ASN A 231 7.74 10.12 3.57
C ASN A 231 8.62 10.81 4.63
N SER A 232 8.03 11.40 5.67
CA SER A 232 8.78 12.04 6.75
C SER A 232 9.65 11.02 7.50
N LYS A 233 10.90 11.40 7.77
CA LYS A 233 11.82 10.61 8.59
C LYS A 233 11.55 10.74 10.09
N ARG A 234 10.63 11.63 10.49
CA ARG A 234 10.31 11.91 11.90
C ARG A 234 9.20 11.00 12.43
N ILE A 235 8.34 10.47 11.56
CA ILE A 235 7.21 9.62 11.95
C ILE A 235 7.61 8.14 12.09
N THR A 236 6.74 7.34 12.71
CA THR A 236 6.97 5.90 12.91
C THR A 236 6.35 5.06 11.79
N PRO A 237 6.73 3.78 11.64
CA PRO A 237 6.10 2.87 10.69
C PRO A 237 4.57 2.73 10.87
N ASP A 238 4.08 2.82 12.12
CA ASP A 238 2.64 2.79 12.39
C ASP A 238 1.94 4.07 11.90
N ASN A 239 2.58 5.24 12.05
CA ASN A 239 2.05 6.48 11.47
C ASN A 239 2.03 6.42 9.94
N GLN A 240 3.06 5.83 9.31
CA GLN A 240 3.07 5.60 7.87
C GLN A 240 1.93 4.68 7.43
N LEU A 241 1.62 3.64 8.22
CA LEU A 241 0.49 2.76 7.97
C LEU A 241 -0.84 3.49 8.10
N ASP A 242 -1.05 4.27 9.16
CA ASP A 242 -2.30 5.04 9.36
C ASP A 242 -2.56 6.00 8.19
N ILE A 243 -1.51 6.68 7.70
CA ILE A 243 -1.60 7.57 6.53
C ILE A 243 -1.88 6.76 5.25
N LEU A 244 -1.19 5.64 5.04
CA LEU A 244 -1.40 4.79 3.86
C LEU A 244 -2.82 4.24 3.80
N LEU A 245 -3.40 3.85 4.95
CA LEU A 245 -4.78 3.38 5.02
C LEU A 245 -5.76 4.47 4.58
N GLU A 246 -5.53 5.73 4.98
CA GLU A 246 -6.36 6.86 4.55
C GLU A 246 -6.22 7.13 3.04
N ILE A 247 -5.01 7.08 2.49
CA ILE A 247 -4.79 7.23 1.05
C ILE A 247 -5.47 6.09 0.28
N THR A 248 -5.43 4.87 0.81
CA THR A 248 -6.08 3.70 0.21
C THR A 248 -7.61 3.86 0.22
N LEU A 249 -8.19 4.30 1.35
CA LEU A 249 -9.62 4.59 1.44
C LEU A 249 -10.04 5.67 0.44
N THR A 250 -9.27 6.76 0.37
CA THR A 250 -9.48 7.86 -0.59
C THR A 250 -9.46 7.34 -2.02
N SER A 251 -8.49 6.50 -2.39
CA SER A 251 -8.38 5.96 -3.75
C SER A 251 -9.56 5.10 -4.19
N SER A 252 -10.27 4.47 -3.23
CA SER A 252 -11.46 3.66 -3.50
C SER A 252 -12.76 4.47 -3.51
N MET A 253 -12.74 5.72 -3.04
CA MET A 253 -13.93 6.54 -2.82
C MET A 253 -14.27 7.36 -4.08
N VAL A 254 -14.61 6.66 -5.16
CA VAL A 254 -15.02 7.27 -6.45
C VAL A 254 -16.38 7.98 -6.31
N GLU A 255 -17.32 7.36 -5.59
CA GLU A 255 -18.63 7.91 -5.25
C GLU A 255 -18.76 8.14 -3.74
N HIS A 256 -19.66 9.03 -3.34
CA HIS A 256 -19.92 9.32 -1.94
C HIS A 256 -20.57 8.11 -1.24
N PRO A 257 -20.02 7.57 -0.14
CA PRO A 257 -20.45 6.30 0.45
C PRO A 257 -21.90 6.33 0.94
N SER A 258 -22.36 7.48 1.42
CA SER A 258 -23.71 7.69 1.97
C SER A 258 -24.66 8.48 1.05
N GLN A 259 -24.29 8.79 -0.20
CA GLN A 259 -25.14 9.57 -1.13
C GLN A 259 -25.10 8.97 -2.53
N GLU A 260 -26.22 8.38 -2.96
CA GLU A 260 -26.34 7.76 -4.28
C GLU A 260 -26.10 8.77 -5.41
N GLY A 261 -25.24 8.39 -6.38
CA GLY A 261 -25.01 9.15 -7.61
C GLY A 261 -24.18 10.43 -7.44
N LEU A 262 -23.55 10.65 -6.28
CA LEU A 262 -22.64 11.76 -6.06
C LEU A 262 -21.19 11.33 -6.30
N TYR A 263 -20.64 11.71 -7.45
CA TYR A 263 -19.24 11.48 -7.78
C TYR A 263 -18.31 12.37 -6.93
N LEU A 264 -17.26 11.78 -6.36
CA LEU A 264 -16.21 12.47 -5.59
C LEU A 264 -14.84 12.42 -6.29
N GLY A 265 -14.54 11.35 -7.03
CA GLY A 265 -13.28 11.21 -7.77
C GLY A 265 -12.04 11.07 -6.87
N GLY A 266 -12.15 10.32 -5.77
CA GLY A 266 -11.03 10.07 -4.87
C GLY A 266 -9.85 9.33 -5.53
N ASP A 267 -10.13 8.45 -6.49
CA ASP A 267 -9.15 7.80 -7.37
C ASP A 267 -8.32 8.82 -8.16
N VAL A 268 -8.99 9.78 -8.79
CA VAL A 268 -8.37 10.87 -9.56
C VAL A 268 -7.57 11.80 -8.64
N CYS A 269 -8.11 12.10 -7.45
CA CYS A 269 -7.43 12.91 -6.44
C CYS A 269 -6.07 12.29 -6.05
N VAL A 270 -6.04 11.00 -5.73
CA VAL A 270 -4.79 10.29 -5.38
C VAL A 270 -3.82 10.21 -6.56
N MET A 271 -4.33 9.93 -7.78
CA MET A 271 -3.52 9.87 -8.99
C MET A 271 -2.87 11.21 -9.34
N ASN A 272 -3.59 12.31 -9.15
CA ASN A 272 -3.07 13.67 -9.32
C ASN A 272 -2.02 13.98 -8.25
N ALA A 273 -2.26 13.61 -6.99
CA ALA A 273 -1.31 13.84 -5.92
C ALA A 273 0.05 13.18 -6.19
N PHE A 274 0.07 11.92 -6.64
CA PHE A 274 1.31 11.27 -7.07
C PHE A 274 1.98 11.93 -8.28
N SER A 275 1.20 12.51 -9.18
CA SER A 275 1.74 13.24 -10.34
C SER A 275 2.35 14.58 -9.90
N ASN A 276 1.70 15.26 -8.95
CA ASN A 276 2.13 16.54 -8.40
C ASN A 276 3.46 16.42 -7.65
N LEU A 277 3.70 15.31 -6.94
CA LEU A 277 5.01 15.02 -6.32
C LEU A 277 6.14 14.97 -7.36
N VAL A 278 5.87 14.50 -8.57
CA VAL A 278 6.87 14.50 -9.66
C VAL A 278 7.10 15.90 -10.20
N SER A 279 6.04 16.65 -10.49
CA SER A 279 6.16 18.02 -11.02
C SER A 279 6.79 19.00 -10.03
N GLU A 280 6.59 18.78 -8.73
CA GLU A 280 7.24 19.56 -7.67
C GLU A 280 8.69 19.13 -7.40
N GLY A 281 9.17 18.08 -8.06
CA GLY A 281 10.53 17.56 -7.89
C GLY A 281 10.77 16.80 -6.58
N VAL A 282 9.70 16.39 -5.88
CA VAL A 282 9.80 15.53 -4.69
C VAL A 282 10.12 14.10 -5.10
N ASP A 283 9.44 13.60 -6.13
CA ASP A 283 9.66 12.28 -6.71
C ASP A 283 10.34 12.38 -8.07
N MET A 284 11.40 11.59 -8.29
CA MET A 284 12.07 11.55 -9.62
C MET A 284 11.23 10.82 -10.68
N LYS A 285 10.40 9.86 -10.25
CA LYS A 285 9.45 9.12 -11.07
C LYS A 285 8.17 8.94 -10.28
N LYS A 286 7.04 8.84 -10.98
CA LYS A 286 5.73 8.65 -10.33
C LYS A 286 5.77 7.41 -9.42
N PHE A 287 5.21 7.54 -8.22
CA PHE A 287 5.14 6.51 -7.16
C PHE A 287 6.46 6.12 -6.48
N LEU A 288 7.61 6.73 -6.83
CA LEU A 288 8.92 6.24 -6.39
C LEU A 288 9.09 6.23 -4.86
N SER A 289 8.76 7.33 -4.18
CA SER A 289 8.88 7.44 -2.73
C SER A 289 7.99 6.42 -2.00
N PHE A 290 6.72 6.32 -2.39
CA PHE A 290 5.78 5.31 -1.90
C PHE A 290 6.28 3.88 -2.13
N PHE A 291 6.72 3.55 -3.34
CA PHE A 291 7.25 2.23 -3.67
C PHE A 291 8.50 1.89 -2.83
N SER A 292 9.35 2.88 -2.55
CA SER A 292 10.52 2.69 -1.70
C SER A 292 10.16 2.34 -0.25
N LEU A 293 9.06 2.90 0.28
CA LEU A 293 8.50 2.54 1.58
C LEU A 293 7.93 1.12 1.53
N PHE A 294 7.15 0.80 0.49
CA PHE A 294 6.62 -0.53 0.25
C PHE A 294 7.72 -1.60 0.23
N SER A 295 8.76 -1.43 -0.60
CA SER A 295 9.83 -2.43 -0.75
C SER A 295 10.56 -2.69 0.58
N LYS A 296 10.88 -1.65 1.36
CA LYS A 296 11.65 -1.77 2.61
C LYS A 296 10.82 -2.16 3.84
N SER A 297 9.50 -2.02 3.78
CA SER A 297 8.63 -2.27 4.94
C SER A 297 8.60 -3.76 5.30
N LYS A 298 8.63 -4.04 6.61
CA LYS A 298 8.46 -5.38 7.18
C LYS A 298 7.05 -5.62 7.72
N SER A 299 6.19 -4.59 7.73
CA SER A 299 4.84 -4.71 8.25
C SER A 299 3.94 -5.38 7.22
N GLU A 300 3.33 -6.51 7.60
CA GLU A 300 2.38 -7.23 6.74
C GLU A 300 1.18 -6.36 6.38
N LYS A 301 0.68 -5.59 7.35
CA LYS A 301 -0.43 -4.64 7.14
C LYS A 301 -0.05 -3.57 6.11
N PHE A 302 1.19 -3.08 6.17
CA PHE A 302 1.67 -2.06 5.23
C PHE A 302 1.86 -2.62 3.83
N LYS A 303 2.47 -3.81 3.70
CA LYS A 303 2.61 -4.50 2.42
C LYS A 303 1.25 -4.77 1.78
N HIS A 304 0.30 -5.30 2.54
CA HIS A 304 -1.07 -5.52 2.06
C HIS A 304 -1.76 -4.21 1.64
N ALA A 305 -1.78 -3.18 2.50
CA ALA A 305 -2.42 -1.91 2.15
C ALA A 305 -1.78 -1.25 0.92
N SER A 306 -0.47 -1.38 0.75
CA SER A 306 0.25 -0.87 -0.43
C SER A 306 -0.17 -1.60 -1.70
N LEU A 307 -0.32 -2.93 -1.66
CA LEU A 307 -0.80 -3.71 -2.79
C LEU A 307 -2.24 -3.36 -3.15
N VAL A 308 -3.11 -3.18 -2.14
CA VAL A 308 -4.49 -2.70 -2.36
C VAL A 308 -4.49 -1.34 -3.04
N LEU A 309 -3.69 -0.38 -2.58
CA LEU A 309 -3.56 0.92 -3.24
C LEU A 309 -3.05 0.78 -4.68
N ILE A 310 -2.02 -0.02 -4.93
CA ILE A 310 -1.50 -0.25 -6.28
C ILE A 310 -2.60 -0.82 -7.20
N ASN A 311 -3.34 -1.83 -6.74
CA ASN A 311 -4.39 -2.44 -7.53
C ASN A 311 -5.55 -1.47 -7.77
N ASN A 312 -5.96 -0.67 -6.78
CA ASN A 312 -6.98 0.37 -6.97
C ASN A 312 -6.59 1.41 -8.03
N LEU A 313 -5.32 1.84 -8.04
CA LEU A 313 -4.83 2.82 -9.01
C LEU A 313 -4.70 2.23 -10.43
N ILE A 314 -4.48 0.92 -10.54
CA ILE A 314 -4.43 0.21 -11.83
C ILE A 314 -5.83 -0.14 -12.31
N ASP A 315 -6.78 -0.40 -11.41
CA ASP A 315 -8.16 -0.74 -11.72
C ASP A 315 -8.89 0.48 -12.30
N GLN A 316 -8.71 0.66 -13.60
CA GLN A 316 -9.26 1.77 -14.38
C GLN A 316 -10.12 1.20 -15.51
N PRO A 317 -11.22 1.88 -15.88
CA PRO A 317 -12.13 1.37 -16.89
C PRO A 317 -11.47 1.21 -18.26
N GLU A 318 -10.62 2.16 -18.67
CA GLU A 318 -9.93 2.09 -19.96
C GLU A 318 -8.60 1.32 -19.88
N LEU A 319 -8.39 0.39 -20.82
CA LEU A 319 -7.13 -0.35 -20.98
C LEU A 319 -5.93 0.59 -21.04
N GLU A 320 -6.06 1.68 -21.78
CA GLU A 320 -5.00 2.69 -21.93
C GLU A 320 -4.58 3.22 -20.57
N HIS A 321 -5.54 3.52 -19.67
CA HIS A 321 -5.32 4.00 -18.31
C HIS A 321 -4.73 2.92 -17.39
N ARG A 322 -5.16 1.66 -17.49
CA ARG A 322 -4.53 0.57 -16.74
C ARG A 322 -3.06 0.38 -17.13
N MET A 323 -2.79 0.38 -18.43
CA MET A 323 -1.45 0.08 -18.97
C MET A 323 -0.37 1.07 -18.53
N ASP A 324 -0.58 2.38 -18.62
CA ASP A 324 0.47 3.35 -18.19
C ASP A 324 0.56 3.60 -16.69
N VAL A 325 -0.50 3.38 -15.90
CA VAL A 325 -0.31 3.29 -14.45
C VAL A 325 0.57 2.09 -14.13
N ARG A 326 0.25 0.91 -14.69
CA ARG A 326 1.07 -0.29 -14.51
C ARG A 326 2.49 -0.10 -15.03
N ASN A 327 2.69 0.53 -16.19
CA ASN A 327 4.03 0.81 -16.72
C ASN A 327 4.83 1.74 -15.82
N SER A 328 4.19 2.75 -15.20
CA SER A 328 4.84 3.61 -14.21
C SER A 328 5.39 2.78 -13.03
N PHE A 329 4.64 1.79 -12.57
CA PHE A 329 5.09 0.85 -11.54
C PHE A 329 6.17 -0.14 -12.04
N ILE A 330 6.05 -0.65 -13.27
CA ILE A 330 7.06 -1.50 -13.90
C ILE A 330 8.40 -0.76 -14.00
N GLU A 331 8.37 0.52 -14.39
CA GLU A 331 9.55 1.35 -14.59
C GLU A 331 10.36 1.58 -13.29
N ILE A 332 9.69 1.57 -12.14
CA ILE A 332 10.32 1.69 -10.82
C ILE A 332 10.65 0.32 -10.18
N GLY A 333 10.38 -0.78 -10.88
CA GLY A 333 10.81 -2.13 -10.49
C GLY A 333 9.78 -2.98 -9.75
N LEU A 334 8.48 -2.66 -9.81
CA LEU A 334 7.44 -3.39 -9.08
C LEU A 334 7.41 -4.89 -9.42
N VAL A 335 7.51 -5.26 -10.70
CA VAL A 335 7.39 -6.67 -11.12
C VAL A 335 8.45 -7.55 -10.44
N ASN A 336 9.71 -7.12 -10.44
CA ASN A 336 10.80 -7.85 -9.79
C ASN A 336 10.57 -7.96 -8.27
N GLU A 337 10.04 -6.92 -7.63
CA GLU A 337 9.69 -6.95 -6.20
C GLU A 337 8.59 -7.98 -5.91
N LEU A 338 7.53 -8.02 -6.72
CA LEU A 338 6.43 -8.98 -6.56
C LEU A 338 6.86 -10.42 -6.84
N GLU A 339 7.69 -10.65 -7.87
CA GLU A 339 8.28 -11.96 -8.15
C GLU A 339 9.17 -12.45 -7.01
N ASN A 340 9.96 -11.54 -6.41
CA ASN A 340 10.73 -11.87 -5.20
C ASN A 340 9.79 -12.23 -4.05
N MET A 341 8.71 -11.47 -3.83
CA MET A 341 7.73 -11.78 -2.79
C MET A 341 7.07 -13.16 -3.00
N LYS A 342 6.78 -13.58 -4.23
CA LYS A 342 6.27 -14.92 -4.55
C LYS A 342 7.15 -16.06 -4.05
N ASN A 343 8.46 -15.83 -3.96
CA ASN A 343 9.45 -16.83 -3.54
C ASN A 343 9.79 -16.75 -2.03
N THR A 344 9.00 -16.04 -1.24
CA THR A 344 9.26 -15.80 0.19
C THR A 344 8.05 -16.16 1.07
N GLU A 345 8.20 -16.01 2.38
CA GLU A 345 7.12 -16.27 3.34
C GLU A 345 5.91 -15.35 3.19
N TRP A 346 6.02 -14.25 2.43
CA TRP A 346 4.91 -13.35 2.12
C TRP A 346 3.70 -14.06 1.51
N MET A 347 3.92 -15.16 0.76
CA MET A 347 2.85 -15.94 0.14
C MET A 347 2.04 -16.82 1.12
N LYS A 348 2.44 -16.91 2.39
CA LYS A 348 1.65 -17.57 3.45
C LYS A 348 0.46 -16.72 3.90
N ILE A 349 0.45 -15.44 3.56
CA ILE A 349 -0.59 -14.49 3.96
C ILE A 349 -1.57 -14.35 2.80
N ASP A 350 -2.75 -14.95 2.94
CA ASP A 350 -3.75 -15.03 1.86
C ASP A 350 -4.06 -13.66 1.25
N LYS A 351 -4.29 -12.64 2.08
CA LYS A 351 -4.58 -11.28 1.61
C LYS A 351 -3.49 -10.68 0.69
N ILE A 352 -2.21 -10.95 0.99
CA ILE A 352 -1.09 -10.49 0.16
C ILE A 352 -0.99 -11.34 -1.10
N LYS A 353 -1.11 -12.66 -0.96
CA LYS A 353 -1.10 -13.60 -2.08
C LYS A 353 -2.17 -13.26 -3.11
N ASP A 354 -3.40 -13.02 -2.66
CA ASP A 354 -4.54 -12.69 -3.52
C ASP A 354 -4.28 -11.37 -4.25
N SER A 355 -3.87 -10.32 -3.53
CA SER A 355 -3.54 -9.02 -4.15
C SER A 355 -2.41 -9.11 -5.19
N ILE A 356 -1.41 -9.97 -4.96
CA ILE A 356 -0.32 -10.21 -5.93
C ILE A 356 -0.86 -10.96 -7.15
N ASN A 357 -1.70 -11.97 -6.95
CA ASN A 357 -2.28 -12.72 -8.07
C ASN A 357 -3.18 -11.81 -8.91
N ASP A 358 -4.04 -11.01 -8.28
CA ASP A 358 -4.90 -10.04 -8.96
C ASP A 358 -4.10 -9.09 -9.87
N PHE A 359 -2.93 -8.62 -9.40
CA PHE A 359 -2.03 -7.80 -10.20
C PHE A 359 -1.55 -8.51 -11.47
N PHE A 360 -1.10 -9.77 -11.34
CA PHE A 360 -0.56 -10.54 -12.47
C PHE A 360 -1.65 -11.04 -13.42
N ASP A 361 -2.80 -11.45 -12.89
CA ASP A 361 -3.94 -11.94 -13.67
C ASP A 361 -4.52 -10.80 -14.51
N SER A 362 -4.78 -9.63 -13.89
CA SER A 362 -5.17 -8.41 -14.59
C SER A 362 -4.16 -7.98 -15.65
N TRP A 363 -2.85 -8.13 -15.38
CA TRP A 363 -1.82 -7.80 -16.36
C TRP A 363 -1.82 -8.73 -17.57
N GLU A 364 -2.05 -10.03 -17.34
CA GLU A 364 -2.11 -11.00 -18.42
C GLU A 364 -3.37 -10.84 -19.29
N GLU A 365 -4.50 -10.46 -18.69
CA GLU A 365 -5.72 -10.08 -19.42
C GLU A 365 -5.47 -8.85 -20.31
N ASP A 366 -4.85 -7.81 -19.77
CA ASP A 366 -4.51 -6.61 -20.54
C ASP A 366 -3.55 -6.92 -21.69
N LYS A 367 -2.57 -7.82 -21.52
CA LYS A 367 -1.68 -8.24 -22.62
C LYS A 367 -2.45 -8.90 -23.75
N LYS A 368 -3.38 -9.80 -23.43
CA LYS A 368 -4.23 -10.47 -24.42
C LYS A 368 -5.14 -9.47 -25.15
N GLU A 369 -5.66 -8.47 -24.44
CA GLU A 369 -6.45 -7.41 -25.06
C GLU A 369 -5.61 -6.56 -26.03
N VAL A 370 -4.38 -6.19 -25.65
CA VAL A 370 -3.45 -5.48 -26.53
C VAL A 370 -3.08 -6.32 -27.76
N GLU A 371 -2.82 -7.62 -27.58
CA GLU A 371 -2.53 -8.54 -28.68
C GLU A 371 -3.74 -8.64 -29.64
N SER A 372 -4.96 -8.76 -29.11
CA SER A 372 -6.19 -8.76 -29.91
C SER A 372 -6.34 -7.48 -30.73
N ARG A 373 -6.17 -6.31 -30.11
CA ARG A 373 -6.24 -5.02 -30.82
C ARG A 373 -5.14 -4.89 -31.89
N PHE A 374 -3.96 -5.47 -31.65
CA PHE A 374 -2.87 -5.51 -32.63
C PHE A 374 -3.19 -6.46 -33.80
N ASP A 375 -3.82 -7.60 -33.54
CA ASP A 375 -4.24 -8.53 -34.59
C ASP A 375 -5.38 -7.95 -35.45
N ASP A 376 -6.31 -7.20 -34.85
CA ASP A 376 -7.33 -6.45 -35.60
C ASP A 376 -6.66 -5.44 -36.55
N LEU A 377 -5.62 -4.73 -36.08
CA LEU A 377 -4.85 -3.81 -36.92
C LEU A 377 -4.13 -4.53 -38.07
N LYS A 378 -3.58 -5.74 -37.87
CA LYS A 378 -2.93 -6.51 -38.94
C LYS A 378 -3.87 -6.88 -40.08
N GLN A 379 -5.18 -6.97 -39.82
CA GLN A 379 -6.18 -7.26 -40.86
C GLN A 379 -6.37 -6.08 -41.81
N VAL A 380 -6.11 -4.85 -41.33
CA VAL A 380 -6.35 -3.60 -42.09
C VAL A 380 -5.05 -2.94 -42.54
N VAL A 381 -3.94 -3.22 -41.87
CA VAL A 381 -2.63 -2.62 -42.11
C VAL A 381 -1.61 -3.72 -42.37
N ASP A 382 -1.08 -3.74 -43.59
CA ASP A 382 0.12 -4.51 -43.90
C ASP A 382 1.35 -3.84 -43.26
N PHE A 383 1.86 -4.44 -42.18
CA PHE A 383 3.03 -3.96 -41.43
C PHE A 383 4.36 -4.19 -42.15
N GLU A 384 4.41 -5.03 -43.18
CA GLU A 384 5.61 -5.24 -44.00
C GLU A 384 5.73 -4.17 -45.11
N SER A 385 4.63 -3.48 -45.42
CA SER A 385 4.57 -2.42 -46.42
C SER A 385 4.67 -1.03 -45.79
N THR A 386 5.79 -0.35 -46.02
CA THR A 386 5.99 1.04 -45.57
C THR A 386 4.95 2.00 -46.14
N LYS A 387 4.39 1.69 -47.32
CA LYS A 387 3.32 2.47 -47.96
C LYS A 387 1.98 2.28 -47.25
N SER A 388 1.63 1.05 -46.92
CA SER A 388 0.42 0.73 -46.14
C SER A 388 0.47 1.41 -44.78
N LEU A 389 1.62 1.31 -44.10
CA LEU A 389 1.85 1.95 -42.80
C LEU A 389 1.73 3.48 -42.86
N ASN A 390 2.35 4.11 -43.86
CA ASN A 390 2.28 5.57 -44.04
C ASN A 390 0.85 6.03 -44.36
N ASN A 391 0.12 5.31 -45.20
CA ASN A 391 -1.26 5.64 -45.51
C ASN A 391 -2.13 5.58 -44.26
N TYR A 392 -2.03 4.48 -43.49
CA TYR A 392 -2.77 4.33 -42.25
C TYR A 392 -2.43 5.45 -41.24
N VAL A 393 -1.14 5.74 -41.02
CA VAL A 393 -0.73 6.82 -40.12
C VAL A 393 -1.24 8.18 -40.59
N THR A 394 -1.14 8.49 -41.89
CA THR A 394 -1.64 9.76 -42.45
C THR A 394 -3.15 9.89 -42.28
N GLU A 395 -3.92 8.83 -42.56
CA GLU A 395 -5.37 8.80 -42.36
C GLU A 395 -5.80 8.93 -40.89
N GLN A 396 -4.99 8.43 -39.95
CA GLN A 396 -5.25 8.65 -38.52
C GLN A 396 -4.82 10.06 -38.08
N MET A 397 -3.69 10.56 -38.59
CA MET A 397 -3.18 11.91 -38.32
C MET A 397 -4.22 12.99 -38.66
N ASP A 398 -4.87 12.89 -39.82
CA ASP A 398 -5.93 13.83 -40.24
C ASP A 398 -7.15 13.86 -39.30
N LYS A 399 -7.28 12.90 -38.37
CA LYS A 399 -8.36 12.83 -37.38
C LYS A 399 -8.01 13.47 -36.03
N PHE A 400 -6.77 13.94 -35.82
CA PHE A 400 -6.32 14.52 -34.55
C PHE A 400 -5.76 15.94 -34.72
N GLU A 401 -6.07 16.85 -33.80
CA GLU A 401 -5.57 18.25 -33.80
C GLU A 401 -4.07 18.37 -33.44
N CYS A 402 -3.38 17.26 -33.13
CA CYS A 402 -1.96 17.23 -32.71
C CYS A 402 -1.00 16.70 -33.82
N ASN A 403 -1.21 17.12 -35.07
CA ASN A 403 -0.48 16.64 -36.24
C ASN A 403 1.06 16.79 -36.15
N ASP A 404 1.56 17.83 -35.48
CA ASP A 404 3.00 18.09 -35.40
C ASP A 404 3.76 17.09 -34.49
N ILE A 405 3.13 16.61 -33.42
CA ILE A 405 3.71 15.60 -32.51
C ILE A 405 3.74 14.24 -33.19
N LEU A 406 2.63 13.84 -33.83
CA LEU A 406 2.55 12.62 -34.62
C LEU A 406 3.53 12.63 -35.80
N THR A 407 3.73 13.78 -36.46
CA THR A 407 4.73 13.92 -37.54
C THR A 407 6.15 13.67 -37.04
N ASN A 408 6.50 14.17 -35.85
CA ASN A 408 7.83 13.98 -35.26
C ASN A 408 8.06 12.53 -34.81
N VAL A 409 7.07 11.92 -34.17
CA VAL A 409 7.10 10.49 -33.77
C VAL A 409 7.15 9.57 -35.01
N HIS A 410 6.38 9.88 -36.06
CA HIS A 410 6.38 9.14 -37.31
C HIS A 410 7.72 9.24 -38.05
N LYS A 411 8.36 10.43 -38.07
CA LYS A 411 9.72 10.61 -38.60
C LYS A 411 10.74 9.77 -37.84
N GLU A 412 10.65 9.69 -36.51
CA GLU A 412 11.51 8.80 -35.71
C GLU A 412 11.24 7.32 -36.00
N ILE A 413 9.98 6.89 -36.06
CA ILE A 413 9.61 5.50 -36.37
C ILE A 413 10.16 5.08 -37.73
N LEU A 414 9.99 5.93 -38.76
CA LEU A 414 10.53 5.71 -40.11
C LEU A 414 12.05 5.71 -40.15
N PHE A 415 12.70 6.58 -39.37
CA PHE A 415 14.16 6.62 -39.23
C PHE A 415 14.69 5.30 -38.66
N PHE A 416 14.09 4.80 -37.59
CA PHE A 416 14.53 3.57 -36.95
C PHE A 416 14.04 2.28 -37.64
N ALA A 417 12.94 2.29 -38.39
CA ALA A 417 12.51 1.12 -39.19
C ALA A 417 13.47 0.82 -40.36
N LYS A 418 14.23 1.82 -40.80
CA LYS A 418 15.33 1.66 -41.76
C LYS A 418 16.59 1.05 -41.15
N VAL A 419 16.73 1.08 -39.81
CA VAL A 419 17.87 0.51 -39.08
C VAL A 419 17.46 -0.90 -38.65
N LYS A 420 17.88 -1.91 -39.42
CA LYS A 420 17.61 -3.32 -39.13
C LYS A 420 18.20 -3.75 -37.78
N ASP A 421 17.55 -4.77 -37.21
CA ASP A 421 17.88 -5.54 -36.00
C ASP A 421 17.44 -4.93 -34.65
N ASP A 422 16.15 -5.09 -34.33
CA ASP A 422 15.70 -5.73 -33.07
C ASP A 422 14.18 -5.58 -32.89
N ASN A 423 13.45 -6.69 -32.80
CA ASN A 423 12.02 -6.70 -32.44
C ASN A 423 11.75 -6.02 -31.08
N LEU A 424 12.77 -5.94 -30.21
CA LEU A 424 12.74 -5.23 -28.93
C LEU A 424 12.62 -3.70 -29.10
N LEU A 425 13.15 -3.15 -30.19
CA LEU A 425 13.05 -1.72 -30.52
C LEU A 425 11.66 -1.38 -31.06
N LEU A 426 11.03 -2.30 -31.80
CA LEU A 426 9.64 -2.17 -32.27
C LEU A 426 8.66 -2.17 -31.08
N ILE A 427 8.85 -3.09 -30.13
CA ILE A 427 8.07 -3.14 -28.88
C ILE A 427 8.27 -1.86 -28.05
N LYS A 428 9.50 -1.37 -27.88
CA LYS A 428 9.77 -0.10 -27.18
C LYS A 428 9.10 1.10 -27.86
N LYS A 429 9.03 1.13 -29.19
CA LYS A 429 8.33 2.19 -29.93
C LYS A 429 6.82 2.11 -29.83
N ILE A 430 6.24 0.90 -29.82
CA ILE A 430 4.80 0.71 -29.58
C ILE A 430 4.46 1.23 -28.18
N VAL A 431 5.29 0.94 -27.17
CA VAL A 431 5.11 1.46 -25.79
C VAL A 431 5.20 2.99 -25.73
N ILE A 432 6.16 3.61 -26.44
CA ILE A 432 6.27 5.08 -26.53
C ILE A 432 5.05 5.69 -27.26
N LEU A 433 4.58 5.04 -28.34
CA LEU A 433 3.36 5.42 -29.07
C LEU A 433 2.12 5.34 -28.17
N THR A 434 1.98 4.28 -27.36
CA THR A 434 0.88 4.15 -26.40
C THR A 434 0.94 5.23 -25.33
N GLY A 435 2.13 5.61 -24.85
CA GLY A 435 2.32 6.71 -23.90
C GLY A 435 1.94 8.08 -24.47
N ILE A 436 2.20 8.30 -25.77
CA ILE A 436 1.84 9.55 -26.46
C ILE A 436 0.34 9.59 -26.78
N ILE A 437 -0.26 8.49 -27.22
CA ILE A 437 -1.72 8.35 -27.40
C ILE A 437 -2.45 8.62 -26.08
N ARG A 438 -1.89 8.17 -24.96
CA ARG A 438 -2.46 8.42 -23.63
C ARG A 438 -2.36 9.87 -23.18
N GLN A 439 -1.26 10.56 -23.45
CA GLN A 439 -1.14 12.00 -23.18
C GLN A 439 -2.16 12.82 -24.00
N ILE A 440 -2.46 12.36 -25.22
CA ILE A 440 -3.51 12.95 -26.07
C ILE A 440 -4.90 12.67 -25.48
N SER A 441 -5.21 11.43 -25.06
CA SER A 441 -6.48 11.11 -24.40
C SER A 441 -6.70 11.89 -23.10
N LEU A 442 -5.66 12.07 -22.29
CA LEU A 442 -5.71 12.86 -21.04
C LEU A 442 -6.00 14.34 -21.27
N GLN A 443 -5.55 14.92 -22.39
CA GLN A 443 -5.91 16.29 -22.78
C GLN A 443 -7.32 16.39 -23.36
N VAL A 444 -7.81 15.36 -24.05
CA VAL A 444 -9.20 15.30 -24.53
C VAL A 444 -10.20 15.24 -23.36
N THR A 445 -9.89 14.51 -22.30
CA THR A 445 -10.72 14.46 -21.08
C THR A 445 -10.75 15.80 -20.34
N LYS A 446 -9.63 16.55 -20.30
CA LYS A 446 -9.59 17.92 -19.77
C LYS A 446 -10.48 18.90 -20.55
N ASN A 447 -10.47 18.83 -21.88
CA ASN A 447 -11.28 19.71 -22.74
C ASN A 447 -12.79 19.38 -22.72
N ASN A 448 -13.18 18.14 -22.43
CA ASN A 448 -14.59 17.76 -22.31
C ASN A 448 -15.21 18.19 -20.97
N ASN A 449 -14.40 18.22 -19.89
CA ASN A 449 -14.84 18.73 -18.58
C ASN A 449 -14.92 20.26 -18.52
N GLU A 450 -14.14 21.00 -19.31
CA GLU A 450 -14.32 22.45 -19.45
C GLU A 450 -15.54 22.81 -20.32
N LYS A 451 -15.91 21.98 -21.30
CA LYS A 451 -17.11 22.17 -22.13
C LYS A 451 -18.42 21.82 -21.42
N SER A 452 -18.41 20.93 -20.43
CA SER A 452 -19.59 20.65 -19.59
C SER A 452 -19.86 21.78 -18.58
N ASN A 453 -18.82 22.49 -18.12
CA ASN A 453 -18.97 23.65 -17.24
C ASN A 453 -19.27 24.98 -17.97
N LYS A 454 -18.88 25.14 -19.24
CA LYS A 454 -19.19 26.34 -20.05
C LYS A 454 -20.55 26.32 -20.79
N LYS A 455 -21.43 25.35 -20.53
CA LYS A 455 -22.77 25.27 -21.17
C LYS A 455 -23.93 25.86 -20.35
N LYS A 456 -23.64 26.64 -19.30
CA LYS A 456 -24.67 27.26 -18.45
C LYS A 456 -24.72 28.78 -18.42
N ILE A 457 -23.91 29.51 -19.18
CA ILE A 457 -24.03 30.98 -19.24
C ILE A 457 -23.90 31.44 -20.69
N GLU A 458 -24.96 32.10 -21.16
CA GLU A 458 -25.17 32.58 -22.52
C GLU A 458 -24.27 33.78 -22.90
N SER A 459 -24.09 33.89 -24.21
CA SER A 459 -24.06 35.12 -25.02
C SER A 459 -22.85 36.07 -24.95
N GLY A 460 -22.39 36.45 -26.14
CA GLY A 460 -21.56 37.65 -26.38
C GLY A 460 -20.25 37.32 -27.07
N ASP A 461 -20.12 37.73 -28.33
CA ASP A 461 -18.83 37.79 -29.03
C ASP A 461 -17.80 38.52 -28.16
N ASN A 462 -16.66 37.88 -27.89
CA ASN A 462 -15.34 38.51 -27.76
C ASN A 462 -14.23 37.45 -27.72
N GLU A 463 -13.15 37.78 -28.44
CA GLU A 463 -12.00 36.97 -28.82
C GLU A 463 -10.99 36.60 -27.70
N GLU A 464 -11.40 36.39 -26.44
CA GLU A 464 -10.43 36.07 -25.38
C GLU A 464 -10.68 34.70 -24.71
N GLU A 465 -9.56 34.01 -24.44
CA GLU A 465 -9.40 32.66 -23.88
C GLU A 465 -9.37 31.47 -24.85
N ARG A 466 -8.70 31.63 -26.00
CA ARG A 466 -7.81 30.54 -26.45
C ARG A 466 -6.53 30.66 -25.65
N ILE A 467 -6.30 29.76 -24.69
CA ILE A 467 -4.97 29.58 -24.09
C ILE A 467 -4.02 29.39 -25.27
N LYS A 468 -3.08 30.33 -25.45
CA LYS A 468 -2.03 30.22 -26.45
C LYS A 468 -1.23 28.97 -26.09
N ILE A 469 -1.45 27.91 -26.85
CA ILE A 469 -0.71 26.65 -26.82
C ILE A 469 0.81 26.93 -26.80
N ASP A 470 1.23 28.04 -27.44
CA ASP A 470 2.60 28.57 -27.41
C ASP A 470 3.16 28.79 -25.98
N GLU A 471 2.37 29.20 -24.98
CA GLU A 471 2.87 29.43 -23.60
C GLU A 471 2.99 28.14 -22.76
N VAL A 472 2.28 27.08 -23.15
CA VAL A 472 2.45 25.72 -22.61
C VAL A 472 3.64 25.05 -23.29
N PHE A 473 3.81 25.26 -24.59
CA PHE A 473 4.96 24.79 -25.36
C PHE A 473 6.27 25.48 -24.98
N ASP A 474 6.28 26.79 -24.70
CA ASP A 474 7.48 27.49 -24.21
C ASP A 474 7.90 27.06 -22.79
N ARG A 475 6.97 26.53 -21.99
CA ARG A 475 7.28 25.88 -20.69
C ARG A 475 7.71 24.42 -20.84
N MET A 476 7.31 23.73 -21.91
CA MET A 476 7.70 22.35 -22.26
C MET A 476 8.90 22.26 -23.21
N LYS A 477 9.43 23.40 -23.69
CA LYS A 477 10.80 23.48 -24.20
C LYS A 477 11.72 23.12 -23.04
N LEU A 478 11.96 21.83 -22.86
CA LEU A 478 13.31 21.38 -22.55
C LEU A 478 14.19 22.13 -23.54
N ASP A 479 15.03 23.04 -23.03
CA ASP A 479 16.17 23.55 -23.78
C ASP A 479 16.93 22.28 -24.18
N TRP A 480 16.66 21.69 -25.34
CA TRP A 480 17.39 20.52 -25.83
C TRP A 480 18.88 20.87 -26.04
N GLU A 481 19.20 22.17 -26.09
CA GLU A 481 20.56 22.72 -26.02
C GLU A 481 21.15 22.75 -24.59
N LYS A 482 20.32 22.72 -23.52
CA LYS A 482 20.74 22.59 -22.10
C LYS A 482 20.46 21.21 -21.48
N VAL A 483 19.73 20.32 -22.15
CA VAL A 483 19.77 18.88 -21.88
C VAL A 483 21.09 18.37 -22.45
N THR A 484 22.19 18.80 -21.83
CA THR A 484 23.44 18.06 -21.95
C THR A 484 23.18 16.71 -21.31
N VAL A 485 23.24 15.65 -22.11
CA VAL A 485 23.51 14.32 -21.57
C VAL A 485 24.73 14.51 -20.69
N ASP A 486 24.55 14.35 -19.38
CA ASP A 486 25.62 14.50 -18.41
C ASP A 486 26.81 13.70 -18.95
N GLN A 487 27.95 14.37 -19.16
CA GLN A 487 29.10 13.77 -19.83
C GLN A 487 29.49 12.47 -19.10
N SER A 488 29.23 12.41 -17.79
CA SER A 488 29.37 11.22 -16.94
C SER A 488 28.46 10.06 -17.35
N ILE A 489 27.20 10.32 -17.74
CA ILE A 489 26.26 9.29 -18.23
C ILE A 489 26.70 8.81 -19.62
N LEU A 490 27.14 9.71 -20.49
CA LEU A 490 27.64 9.32 -21.82
C LEU A 490 28.95 8.52 -21.72
N GLU A 491 29.85 8.90 -20.81
CA GLU A 491 31.08 8.18 -20.48
C GLU A 491 30.79 6.82 -19.84
N ASP A 492 29.85 6.73 -18.90
CA ASP A 492 29.43 5.46 -18.30
C ASP A 492 28.75 4.53 -19.31
N LEU A 493 27.95 5.08 -20.22
CA LEU A 493 27.27 4.31 -21.27
C LEU A 493 28.28 3.84 -22.32
N ASN A 494 29.25 4.67 -22.70
CA ASN A 494 30.36 4.28 -23.56
C ASN A 494 31.27 3.24 -22.89
N LYS A 495 31.55 3.39 -21.59
CA LYS A 495 32.32 2.42 -20.80
C LYS A 495 31.60 1.09 -20.71
N LYS A 496 30.30 1.07 -20.37
CA LYS A 496 29.48 -0.15 -20.38
C LYS A 496 29.38 -0.79 -21.76
N LYS A 497 29.32 0.01 -22.83
CA LYS A 497 29.33 -0.48 -24.22
C LYS A 497 30.67 -1.10 -24.58
N GLN A 498 31.77 -0.53 -24.13
CA GLN A 498 33.12 -1.08 -24.29
C GLN A 498 33.31 -2.35 -23.46
N ASP A 499 32.83 -2.37 -22.21
CA ASP A 499 32.86 -3.54 -21.33
C ASP A 499 32.04 -4.69 -21.95
N LEU A 500 30.86 -4.40 -22.50
CA LEU A 500 30.04 -5.39 -23.20
C LEU A 500 30.74 -5.93 -24.46
N LYS A 501 31.43 -5.06 -25.21
CA LYS A 501 32.21 -5.46 -26.39
C LYS A 501 33.37 -6.37 -25.99
N ASN A 502 34.11 -6.00 -24.94
CA ASN A 502 35.21 -6.81 -24.38
C ASN A 502 34.69 -8.16 -23.86
N SER A 503 33.54 -8.18 -23.17
CA SER A 503 32.91 -9.43 -22.71
C SER A 503 32.46 -10.30 -23.88
N LYS A 504 31.90 -9.73 -24.97
CA LYS A 504 31.57 -10.50 -26.18
C LYS A 504 32.81 -11.08 -26.86
N GLU A 505 33.89 -10.32 -26.95
CA GLU A 505 35.16 -10.81 -27.50
C GLU A 505 35.76 -11.93 -26.62
N GLN A 506 35.72 -11.79 -25.30
CA GLN A 506 36.13 -12.87 -24.38
C GLN A 506 35.24 -14.12 -24.51
N LEU A 507 33.93 -13.94 -24.71
CA LEU A 507 33.00 -15.06 -24.90
C LEU A 507 33.29 -15.78 -26.22
N GLN A 508 33.61 -15.03 -27.29
CA GLN A 508 34.01 -15.57 -28.60
C GLN A 508 35.30 -16.39 -28.49
N ILE A 509 36.32 -15.84 -27.82
CA ILE A 509 37.59 -16.54 -27.54
C ILE A 509 37.34 -17.80 -26.72
N THR A 510 36.46 -17.73 -25.72
CA THR A 510 36.11 -18.89 -24.89
C THR A 510 35.39 -19.97 -25.72
N LEU A 511 34.48 -19.58 -26.61
CA LEU A 511 33.82 -20.50 -27.55
C LEU A 511 34.81 -21.16 -28.52
N GLU A 512 35.81 -20.43 -29.02
CA GLU A 512 36.85 -21.00 -29.87
C GLU A 512 37.75 -21.99 -29.12
N LYS A 513 38.09 -21.68 -27.86
CA LYS A 513 38.80 -22.62 -26.97
C LYS A 513 37.99 -23.88 -26.72
N ILE A 514 36.68 -23.76 -26.45
CA ILE A 514 35.79 -24.92 -26.29
C ILE A 514 35.77 -25.76 -27.57
N LYS A 515 35.62 -25.15 -28.75
CA LYS A 515 35.67 -25.89 -30.04
C LYS A 515 37.00 -26.59 -30.27
N THR A 516 38.10 -26.04 -29.76
CA THR A 516 39.43 -26.64 -29.87
C THR A 516 39.53 -27.85 -28.95
N ILE A 517 39.07 -27.72 -27.70
CA ILE A 517 38.99 -28.81 -26.73
C ILE A 517 38.08 -29.93 -27.25
N GLU A 518 36.93 -29.62 -27.86
CA GLU A 518 36.03 -30.62 -28.47
C GLU A 518 36.73 -31.43 -29.58
N LYS A 519 37.59 -30.79 -30.38
CA LYS A 519 38.40 -31.50 -31.39
C LYS A 519 39.44 -32.40 -30.74
N GLU A 520 40.14 -31.92 -29.71
CA GLU A 520 41.14 -32.72 -28.99
C GLU A 520 40.48 -33.94 -28.32
N VAL A 521 39.32 -33.77 -27.68
CA VAL A 521 38.53 -34.87 -27.10
C VAL A 521 38.13 -35.88 -28.18
N SER A 522 37.66 -35.41 -29.35
CA SER A 522 37.33 -36.30 -30.46
C SER A 522 38.54 -37.07 -31.00
N SER A 523 39.74 -36.48 -30.99
CA SER A 523 40.97 -37.18 -31.37
C SER A 523 41.39 -38.22 -30.32
N ILE A 524 41.26 -37.90 -29.03
CA ILE A 524 41.52 -38.85 -27.94
C ILE A 524 40.55 -40.03 -28.00
N ASP A 525 39.27 -39.81 -28.33
CA ASP A 525 38.30 -40.89 -28.51
C ASP A 525 38.64 -41.80 -29.69
N GLN A 526 39.19 -41.25 -30.77
CA GLN A 526 39.70 -42.05 -31.89
C GLN A 526 40.92 -42.89 -31.49
N GLU A 527 41.91 -42.30 -30.83
CA GLU A 527 43.09 -43.02 -30.34
C GLU A 527 42.69 -44.12 -29.35
N ASN A 528 41.77 -43.85 -28.43
CA ASN A 528 41.24 -44.86 -27.50
C ASN A 528 40.52 -46.00 -28.24
N SER A 529 39.80 -45.70 -29.32
CA SER A 529 39.17 -46.74 -30.15
C SER A 529 40.21 -47.61 -30.86
N GLU A 530 41.32 -47.04 -31.32
CA GLU A 530 42.41 -47.78 -31.98
C GLU A 530 43.17 -48.66 -30.99
N VAL A 531 43.52 -48.12 -29.83
CA VAL A 531 44.18 -48.86 -28.74
C VAL A 531 43.30 -50.03 -28.27
N ASN A 532 41.98 -49.83 -28.16
CA ASN A 532 41.06 -50.91 -27.80
C ASN A 532 40.99 -52.02 -28.86
N LYS A 533 41.09 -51.68 -30.16
CA LYS A 533 41.21 -52.68 -31.23
C LYS A 533 42.50 -53.48 -31.10
N GLU A 534 43.65 -52.80 -30.94
CA GLU A 534 44.93 -53.49 -30.77
C GLU A 534 44.96 -54.40 -29.53
N LEU A 535 44.34 -53.96 -28.44
CA LEU A 535 44.24 -54.75 -27.21
C LEU A 535 43.42 -56.03 -27.44
N ASN A 536 42.30 -55.93 -28.16
CA ASN A 536 41.47 -57.09 -28.50
C ASN A 536 42.23 -58.06 -29.43
N ASP A 537 42.92 -57.55 -30.44
CA ASP A 537 43.74 -58.39 -31.34
C ASP A 537 44.86 -59.12 -30.58
N LYS A 538 45.51 -58.44 -29.61
CA LYS A 538 46.50 -59.07 -28.74
C LYS A 538 45.90 -60.14 -27.83
N LYS A 539 44.70 -59.92 -27.29
CA LYS A 539 43.97 -60.93 -26.49
C LYS A 539 43.64 -62.17 -27.32
N GLU A 540 43.19 -62.01 -28.56
CA GLU A 540 42.92 -63.13 -29.46
C GLU A 540 44.21 -63.92 -29.78
N LYS A 541 45.31 -63.23 -30.06
CA LYS A 541 46.62 -63.87 -30.27
C LYS A 541 47.09 -64.66 -29.04
N ILE A 542 46.91 -64.11 -27.84
CA ILE A 542 47.25 -64.80 -26.58
C ILE A 542 46.39 -66.08 -26.43
N GLN A 543 45.08 -66.01 -26.72
CA GLN A 543 44.22 -67.19 -26.69
C GLN A 543 44.64 -68.27 -27.69
N GLN A 544 45.08 -67.87 -28.88
CA GLN A 544 45.62 -68.80 -29.87
C GLN A 544 46.91 -69.47 -29.38
N ILE A 545 47.84 -68.68 -28.83
CA ILE A 545 49.09 -69.20 -28.24
C ILE A 545 48.82 -70.16 -27.08
N ASP A 546 47.86 -69.85 -26.20
CA ASP A 546 47.45 -70.74 -25.11
C ASP A 546 46.88 -72.06 -25.64
N THR A 547 46.13 -72.00 -26.74
CA THR A 547 45.54 -73.18 -27.39
C THR A 547 46.63 -74.04 -28.03
N GLU A 548 47.59 -73.45 -28.72
CA GLU A 548 48.74 -74.16 -29.30
C GLU A 548 49.66 -74.74 -28.22
N SER A 549 49.91 -73.99 -27.15
CA SER A 549 50.72 -74.47 -26.01
C SER A 549 50.09 -75.68 -25.33
N LYS A 550 48.75 -75.72 -25.21
CA LYS A 550 48.02 -76.91 -24.75
C LYS A 550 48.24 -78.12 -25.67
N LYS A 551 48.11 -77.92 -26.99
CA LYS A 551 48.36 -79.01 -27.97
C LYS A 551 49.78 -79.56 -27.88
N ILE A 552 50.78 -78.67 -27.79
CA ILE A 552 52.19 -79.08 -27.64
C ILE A 552 52.39 -79.88 -26.34
N ASN A 553 51.77 -79.44 -25.23
CA ASN A 553 51.85 -80.19 -23.97
C ASN A 553 51.20 -81.57 -24.07
N ASP A 554 50.06 -81.69 -24.76
CA ASP A 554 49.40 -82.97 -25.00
C ASP A 554 50.28 -83.91 -25.85
N GLU A 555 50.92 -83.38 -26.90
CA GLU A 555 51.87 -84.12 -27.74
C GLU A 555 53.12 -84.56 -26.95
N ILE A 556 53.67 -83.70 -26.11
CA ILE A 556 54.79 -84.03 -25.23
C ILE A 556 54.42 -85.20 -24.29
N GLU A 557 53.22 -85.19 -23.71
CA GLU A 557 52.79 -86.31 -22.85
C GLU A 557 52.57 -87.60 -23.64
N GLU A 558 52.09 -87.52 -24.88
CA GLU A 558 51.97 -88.70 -25.73
C GLU A 558 53.36 -89.27 -26.09
N VAL A 559 54.33 -88.41 -26.39
CA VAL A 559 55.72 -88.82 -26.65
C VAL A 559 56.34 -89.44 -25.40
N LYS A 560 56.15 -88.85 -24.21
CA LYS A 560 56.62 -89.44 -22.95
C LYS A 560 56.04 -90.84 -22.74
N LYS A 561 54.74 -91.04 -22.98
CA LYS A 561 54.11 -92.37 -22.92
C LYS A 561 54.75 -93.35 -23.89
N LYS A 562 55.00 -92.95 -25.14
CA LYS A 562 55.68 -93.78 -26.16
C LYS A 562 57.12 -94.13 -25.75
N ILE A 563 57.88 -93.17 -25.21
CA ILE A 563 59.24 -93.41 -24.70
C ILE A 563 59.22 -94.41 -23.54
N GLU A 564 58.30 -94.25 -22.59
CA GLU A 564 58.16 -95.14 -21.45
C GLU A 564 57.81 -96.58 -21.89
N GLN A 565 56.95 -96.70 -22.90
CA GLN A 565 56.60 -97.97 -23.52
C GLN A 565 57.81 -98.60 -24.24
N THR A 566 58.56 -97.81 -25.01
CA THR A 566 59.77 -98.28 -25.71
C THR A 566 60.88 -98.70 -24.73
N LYS A 567 61.04 -97.98 -23.61
CA LYS A 567 61.97 -98.37 -22.54
C LYS A 567 61.59 -99.71 -21.91
N LYS A 568 60.29 -99.94 -21.67
CA LYS A 568 59.79 -101.25 -21.19
C LYS A 568 60.08 -102.37 -22.20
N GLU A 569 59.90 -102.11 -23.49
CA GLU A 569 60.20 -103.07 -24.57
C GLU A 569 61.70 -103.37 -24.68
N LEU A 570 62.57 -102.36 -24.62
CA LEU A 570 64.03 -102.51 -24.68
C LEU A 570 64.60 -103.24 -23.44
N ALA A 571 64.04 -103.01 -22.25
CA ALA A 571 64.42 -103.74 -21.04
C ALA A 571 64.02 -105.22 -21.07
N SER A 572 63.11 -105.61 -21.97
CA SER A 572 62.56 -106.97 -22.07
C SER A 572 63.24 -107.88 -23.11
N LYS A 573 64.27 -107.41 -23.83
CA LYS A 573 64.99 -108.24 -24.83
C LYS A 573 66.40 -108.67 -24.37
N PRO A 574 66.67 -109.98 -24.25
CA PRO A 574 68.01 -110.53 -23.98
C PRO A 574 68.97 -110.43 -25.17
N LYS A 575 70.27 -110.25 -24.86
CA LYS A 575 71.41 -110.05 -25.76
C LYS A 575 71.79 -111.30 -26.57
N GLY A 576 72.11 -111.08 -27.85
CA GLY A 576 72.86 -111.96 -28.77
C GLY A 576 72.76 -111.34 -30.17
N VAL A 577 73.79 -111.25 -31.02
CA VAL A 577 74.97 -112.09 -31.23
C VAL A 577 76.05 -111.22 -31.95
N SER A 578 77.31 -111.62 -31.76
CA SER A 578 78.52 -111.38 -32.59
C SER A 578 78.25 -111.46 -34.13
N VAL A 579 79.09 -111.02 -35.07
CA VAL A 579 80.54 -111.22 -35.27
C VAL A 579 81.05 -110.30 -36.42
N SER A 580 82.34 -109.95 -36.36
CA SER A 580 83.37 -109.87 -37.44
C SER A 580 83.16 -109.08 -38.74
N GLY A 581 84.14 -108.20 -38.98
CA GLY A 581 84.61 -107.74 -40.29
C GLY A 581 85.94 -106.97 -40.16
N THR A 582 86.99 -107.71 -39.78
CA THR A 582 88.40 -107.34 -39.43
C THR A 582 88.65 -106.43 -38.24
#